data_AF-A0A7Y5W477-F1
#
_entry.id   AF-A0A7Y5W477-F1
#
_cell.length_a   1.000
_cell.length_b   1.000
_cell.length_c   1.000
_cell.angle_alpha   90.00
_cell.angle_beta   90.00
_cell.angle_gamma   90.00
#
_symmetry.space_group_name_H-M   'P 1'
#
loop_
_entity.id
_entity.type
_entity.pdbx_description
1 polymer ?
#
loop_
_entity_poly.entity_id
_entity_poly.type
_entity_poly.pdbx_seq_one_letter_code
_entity_poly.pdbx_strand_id
1 'polypeptide(L)'
;MTSYEHFMLGVTGTVAAGLHRRFGWPIAAAAGLAAVAPDWDGLSLAFGAAAFDRVHRAWGHNLAAAALLGAIIAALEYRFGWIAGAGRRLSSKLKLPESGRVGVGFTARTLGGWGAWLGVGTAASLSHVATDMLFSGHATLSDWGIRLLWPFSERAWVYPMVSWGDPAVSILFAAGMLAMAWRPERVQRTAAVTLAAVIAYVFIRGWAPH
;
A
#
# COMPACT_ATOMS: atom_id res chain seq x y z
N MET A 1 5.38 -8.97 -1.51
CA MET A 1 5.55 -8.42 -0.15
C MET A 1 4.45 -9.02 0.74
N THR A 2 4.45 -8.76 2.04
CA THR A 2 3.31 -9.11 2.92
C THR A 2 2.31 -7.95 2.97
N SER A 3 1.08 -8.21 3.44
CA SER A 3 0.05 -7.18 3.57
C SER A 3 0.50 -6.00 4.46
N TYR A 4 1.32 -6.24 5.49
CA TYR A 4 1.90 -5.16 6.30
C TYR A 4 2.79 -4.23 5.46
N GLU A 5 3.67 -4.81 4.65
CA GLU A 5 4.63 -4.06 3.85
C GLU A 5 3.93 -3.26 2.74
N HIS A 6 2.90 -3.84 2.10
CA HIS A 6 2.07 -3.10 1.12
C HIS A 6 1.33 -1.94 1.78
N PHE A 7 0.72 -2.17 2.96
CA PHE A 7 0.07 -1.10 3.71
C PHE A 7 1.03 0.03 4.01
N MET A 8 2.21 -0.32 4.53
CA MET A 8 3.25 0.66 4.87
C MET A 8 3.81 1.37 3.65
N LEU A 9 3.94 0.71 2.50
CA LEU A 9 4.34 1.33 1.24
C LEU A 9 3.34 2.42 0.82
N GLY A 10 2.04 2.12 0.83
CA GLY A 10 0.99 3.08 0.48
C GLY A 10 0.92 4.28 1.44
N VAL A 11 0.97 4.01 2.75
CA VAL A 11 1.00 5.06 3.79
C VAL A 11 2.26 5.93 3.65
N THR A 12 3.43 5.29 3.63
CA THR A 12 4.72 6.00 3.60
C THR A 12 4.88 6.80 2.32
N GLY A 13 4.46 6.25 1.16
CA GLY A 13 4.41 6.95 -0.12
C GLY A 13 3.60 8.25 -0.05
N THR A 14 2.38 8.15 0.48
CA THR A 14 1.47 9.30 0.63
C THR A 14 2.01 10.34 1.61
N VAL A 15 2.63 9.88 2.70
CA VAL A 15 3.24 10.77 3.70
C VAL A 15 4.48 11.47 3.14
N ALA A 16 5.36 10.77 2.42
CA ALA A 16 6.54 11.32 1.77
C ALA A 16 6.18 12.41 0.74
N ALA A 17 5.10 12.19 -0.02
CA ALA A 17 4.54 13.18 -0.94
C ALA A 17 3.90 14.40 -0.23
N GLY A 18 3.83 14.41 1.10
CA GLY A 18 3.27 15.52 1.89
C GLY A 18 1.75 15.63 1.83
N LEU A 19 1.06 14.66 1.23
CA LEU A 19 -0.39 14.72 1.00
C LEU A 19 -1.19 14.68 2.31
N HIS A 20 -0.66 14.02 3.34
CA HIS A 20 -1.23 14.03 4.69
C HIS A 20 -1.34 15.43 5.31
N ARG A 21 -0.50 16.40 4.90
CA ARG A 21 -0.56 17.78 5.40
C ARG A 21 -1.74 18.56 4.81
N ARG A 22 -2.10 18.25 3.55
CA ARG A 22 -3.16 18.93 2.81
C ARG A 22 -4.52 18.25 3.00
N PHE A 23 -4.54 16.92 2.99
CA PHE A 23 -5.77 16.11 3.00
C PHE A 23 -5.96 15.33 4.31
N GLY A 24 -5.04 15.46 5.26
CA GLY A 24 -5.08 14.78 6.56
C GLY A 24 -4.56 13.35 6.53
N TRP A 25 -4.46 12.74 7.71
CA TRP A 25 -4.13 11.32 7.85
C TRP A 25 -5.07 10.33 7.13
N PRO A 26 -6.38 10.62 6.94
CA PRO A 26 -7.26 9.70 6.23
C PRO A 26 -6.81 9.34 4.82
N ILE A 27 -6.21 10.26 4.05
CA ILE A 27 -5.73 9.93 2.69
C ILE A 27 -4.56 8.92 2.74
N ALA A 28 -3.69 9.02 3.75
CA ALA A 28 -2.57 8.10 3.92
C ALA A 28 -3.07 6.71 4.36
N ALA A 29 -4.03 6.66 5.28
CA ALA A 29 -4.66 5.40 5.68
C ALA A 29 -5.42 4.73 4.52
N ALA A 30 -6.16 5.51 3.72
CA ALA A 30 -6.82 5.01 2.52
C ALA A 30 -5.83 4.48 1.48
N ALA A 31 -4.68 5.15 1.31
CA ALA A 31 -3.60 4.65 0.46
C ALA A 31 -3.05 3.31 0.94
N GLY A 32 -2.84 3.14 2.25
CA GLY A 32 -2.43 1.86 2.83
C GLY A 32 -3.43 0.75 2.54
N LEU A 33 -4.73 1.00 2.75
CA LEU A 33 -5.77 0.03 2.43
C LEU A 33 -5.86 -0.28 0.93
N ALA A 34 -5.73 0.75 0.09
CA ALA A 34 -5.72 0.60 -1.37
C ALA A 34 -4.52 -0.23 -1.86
N ALA A 35 -3.37 -0.09 -1.21
CA ALA A 35 -2.19 -0.89 -1.49
C ALA A 35 -2.35 -2.35 -1.05
N VAL A 36 -3.12 -2.66 0.00
CA VAL A 36 -3.37 -4.06 0.42
C VAL A 36 -4.52 -4.71 -0.34
N ALA A 37 -5.50 -3.95 -0.83
CA ALA A 37 -6.70 -4.49 -1.45
C ALA A 37 -6.49 -5.49 -2.61
N PRO A 38 -5.41 -5.42 -3.41
CA PRO A 38 -5.10 -6.43 -4.42
C PRO A 38 -4.58 -7.75 -3.85
N ASP A 39 -4.25 -7.81 -2.56
CA ASP A 39 -3.78 -8.99 -1.87
C ASP A 39 -4.96 -9.86 -1.40
N TRP A 40 -5.32 -10.85 -2.21
CA TRP A 40 -6.38 -11.83 -1.89
C TRP A 40 -5.81 -13.16 -1.39
N ASP A 41 -4.55 -13.20 -0.92
CA ASP A 41 -3.83 -14.43 -0.57
C ASP A 41 -4.61 -15.34 0.37
N GLY A 42 -4.85 -14.88 1.60
CA GLY A 42 -5.44 -15.71 2.65
C GLY A 42 -6.87 -16.15 2.33
N LEU A 43 -7.65 -15.27 1.70
CA LEU A 43 -9.04 -15.59 1.35
C LEU A 43 -9.11 -16.61 0.22
N SER A 44 -8.32 -16.43 -0.84
CA SER A 44 -8.35 -17.32 -2.00
C SER A 44 -7.73 -18.69 -1.70
N LEU A 45 -6.72 -18.76 -0.82
CA LEU A 45 -6.17 -20.03 -0.32
C LEU A 45 -7.22 -20.88 0.42
N ALA A 46 -8.16 -20.25 1.15
CA ALA A 46 -9.23 -20.97 1.84
C ALA A 46 -10.18 -21.71 0.88
N PHE A 47 -10.19 -21.36 -0.41
CA PHE A 47 -10.98 -22.02 -1.46
C PHE A 47 -10.13 -22.95 -2.36
N GLY A 48 -8.88 -23.23 -1.98
CA GLY A 48 -7.99 -24.17 -2.66
C GLY A 48 -7.08 -23.55 -3.72
N ALA A 49 -6.09 -24.33 -4.18
CA ALA A 49 -5.01 -23.86 -5.04
C ALA A 49 -5.48 -23.28 -6.39
N ALA A 50 -6.55 -23.83 -6.98
CA ALA A 50 -7.09 -23.32 -8.23
C ALA A 50 -7.78 -21.96 -8.06
N ALA A 51 -8.49 -21.76 -6.94
CA ALA A 51 -9.10 -20.47 -6.61
C ALA A 51 -8.02 -19.43 -6.30
N PHE A 52 -6.96 -19.83 -5.58
CA PHE A 52 -5.77 -19.01 -5.37
C PHE A 52 -5.14 -18.55 -6.69
N ASP A 53 -4.82 -19.48 -7.60
CA ASP A 53 -4.18 -19.13 -8.89
C ASP A 53 -5.05 -18.16 -9.71
N ARG A 54 -6.37 -18.36 -9.74
CA ARG A 54 -7.28 -17.48 -10.49
C ARG A 54 -7.52 -16.14 -9.79
N VAL A 55 -7.88 -16.14 -8.52
CA VAL A 55 -8.32 -14.92 -7.81
C VAL A 55 -7.12 -14.07 -7.42
N HIS A 56 -6.11 -14.65 -6.78
CA HIS A 56 -4.94 -13.88 -6.36
C HIS A 56 -4.07 -13.49 -7.56
N ARG A 57 -3.65 -14.44 -8.41
CA ARG A 57 -2.65 -14.14 -9.47
C ARG A 57 -3.23 -13.49 -10.72
N ALA A 58 -4.48 -13.76 -11.07
CA ALA A 58 -5.11 -13.14 -12.23
C ALA A 58 -5.90 -11.88 -11.86
N TRP A 59 -6.76 -11.93 -10.83
CA TRP A 59 -7.60 -10.76 -10.51
C TRP A 59 -6.90 -9.74 -9.62
N GLY A 60 -6.27 -10.19 -8.52
CA GLY A 60 -5.54 -9.32 -7.61
C GLY A 60 -4.43 -8.55 -8.32
N HIS A 61 -3.67 -9.22 -9.18
CA HIS A 61 -2.51 -8.62 -9.85
C HIS A 61 -2.79 -8.05 -11.25
N ASN A 62 -4.05 -7.91 -11.62
CA ASN A 62 -4.43 -7.25 -12.87
C ASN A 62 -4.34 -5.72 -12.71
N LEU A 63 -3.72 -5.03 -13.68
CA LEU A 63 -3.54 -3.57 -13.60
C LEU A 63 -4.87 -2.81 -13.55
N ALA A 64 -5.86 -3.23 -14.35
CA ALA A 64 -7.16 -2.57 -14.38
C ALA A 64 -7.94 -2.84 -13.08
N ALA A 65 -7.92 -4.08 -12.59
CA ALA A 65 -8.58 -4.45 -11.34
C ALA A 65 -7.96 -3.73 -10.13
N ALA A 66 -6.63 -3.73 -10.00
CA ALA A 66 -5.92 -3.00 -8.94
C ALA A 66 -6.20 -1.50 -9.02
N ALA A 67 -6.09 -0.89 -10.21
CA ALA A 67 -6.39 0.54 -10.39
C ALA A 67 -7.83 0.89 -9.97
N LEU A 68 -8.80 0.05 -10.37
CA LEU A 68 -10.21 0.23 -10.03
C LEU A 68 -10.47 0.04 -8.54
N LEU A 69 -9.92 -1.00 -7.90
CA LEU A 69 -10.04 -1.23 -6.46
C LEU A 69 -9.48 -0.05 -5.66
N GLY A 70 -8.28 0.41 -6.02
CA GLY A 70 -7.68 1.60 -5.41
C GLY A 70 -8.53 2.85 -5.57
N ALA A 71 -9.07 3.09 -6.77
CA ALA A 71 -9.97 4.21 -7.04
C ALA A 71 -11.27 4.12 -6.21
N ILE A 72 -11.87 2.92 -6.10
CA ILE A 72 -13.10 2.70 -5.30
C ILE A 72 -12.83 2.99 -3.82
N ILE A 73 -11.76 2.45 -3.23
CA ILE A 73 -11.43 2.68 -1.82
C ILE A 73 -11.25 4.17 -1.54
N ALA A 74 -10.50 4.87 -2.40
CA ALA A 74 -10.31 6.31 -2.27
C ALA A 74 -11.61 7.11 -2.46
N ALA A 75 -12.46 6.72 -3.42
CA ALA A 75 -13.75 7.37 -3.65
C ALA A 75 -14.69 7.19 -2.45
N LEU A 76 -14.74 5.99 -1.87
CA LEU A 76 -15.55 5.68 -0.70
C LEU A 76 -15.08 6.48 0.52
N GLU A 77 -13.77 6.53 0.78
CA GLU A 77 -13.25 7.33 1.88
C GLU A 77 -13.48 8.83 1.65
N TYR A 78 -13.26 9.33 0.43
CA TYR A 78 -13.54 10.74 0.12
C TYR A 78 -15.02 11.10 0.28
N ARG A 79 -15.94 10.20 -0.10
CA ARG A 79 -17.39 10.44 -0.05
C ARG A 79 -17.95 10.33 1.36
N PHE A 80 -17.53 9.31 2.10
CA PHE A 80 -18.15 8.88 3.35
C PHE A 80 -17.28 9.11 4.60
N GLY A 81 -15.96 9.27 4.46
CA GLY A 81 -15.03 9.50 5.57
C GLY A 81 -15.09 8.39 6.63
N TRP A 82 -15.21 7.14 6.19
CA TRP A 82 -15.47 6.00 7.07
C TRP A 82 -14.24 5.60 7.89
N ILE A 83 -13.03 5.73 7.35
CA ILE A 83 -11.76 5.52 8.06
C ILE A 83 -11.61 6.60 9.13
N ALA A 84 -11.81 7.87 8.75
CA ALA A 84 -11.77 8.97 9.70
C ALA A 84 -12.83 8.79 10.81
N GLY A 85 -14.03 8.34 10.44
CA GLY A 85 -15.11 8.03 11.39
C GLY A 85 -14.77 6.88 12.34
N ALA A 86 -14.21 5.79 11.83
CA ALA A 86 -13.76 4.65 12.63
C ALA A 86 -12.62 5.05 13.58
N GLY A 87 -11.65 5.83 13.09
CA GLY A 87 -10.55 6.36 13.90
C GLY A 87 -11.04 7.21 15.07
N ARG A 88 -12.01 8.11 14.84
CA ARG A 88 -12.63 8.92 15.92
C ARG A 88 -13.37 8.07 16.94
N ARG A 89 -14.10 7.03 16.49
CA ARG A 89 -14.81 6.10 17.39
C ARG A 89 -13.83 5.26 18.21
N LEU A 90 -12.71 4.87 17.63
CA LEU A 90 -11.69 4.10 18.33
C LEU A 90 -10.93 4.98 19.33
N SER A 91 -10.53 6.19 18.95
CA SER A 91 -9.81 7.11 19.83
C SER A 91 -10.66 7.52 21.03
N SER A 92 -11.97 7.72 20.85
CA SER A 92 -12.87 8.05 21.94
C SER A 92 -13.05 6.89 22.93
N LYS A 93 -13.15 5.65 22.42
CA LYS A 93 -13.21 4.44 23.25
C LYS A 93 -11.92 4.21 24.04
N LEU A 94 -10.77 4.45 23.41
CA LEU A 94 -9.45 4.24 24.02
C LEU A 94 -8.97 5.43 24.87
N LYS A 95 -9.74 6.53 24.93
CA LYS A 95 -9.36 7.78 25.63
C LYS A 95 -7.98 8.29 25.23
N LEU A 96 -7.61 8.10 23.97
CA LEU A 96 -6.34 8.61 23.46
C LEU A 96 -6.38 10.14 23.47
N PRO A 97 -5.27 10.84 23.79
CA PRO A 97 -5.20 12.28 23.67
C PRO A 97 -5.68 12.70 22.29
N GLU A 98 -6.52 13.74 22.19
CA GLU A 98 -6.79 14.36 20.89
C GLU A 98 -5.46 14.94 20.38
N SER A 99 -4.70 14.14 19.62
CA SER A 99 -3.55 14.63 18.87
C SER A 99 -4.04 15.80 18.04
N GLY A 100 -3.44 16.98 18.26
CA GLY A 100 -3.98 18.27 17.87
C GLY A 100 -4.70 18.20 16.54
N ARG A 101 -5.98 18.61 16.52
CA ARG A 101 -6.81 18.67 15.32
C ARG A 101 -6.06 19.47 14.27
N VAL A 102 -5.31 18.80 13.39
CA VAL A 102 -5.00 19.36 12.08
C VAL A 102 -6.38 19.42 11.46
N GLY A 103 -6.99 20.59 11.57
CA GLY A 103 -8.31 20.91 11.09
C GLY A 103 -8.29 20.78 9.59
N VAL A 104 -8.36 19.56 9.09
CA VAL A 104 -8.90 19.29 7.78
C VAL A 104 -10.39 19.45 7.98
N GLY A 105 -10.82 20.71 8.10
CA GLY A 105 -12.13 21.03 7.57
C GLY A 105 -12.11 20.40 6.19
N PHE A 106 -13.01 19.44 5.94
CA PHE A 106 -13.24 18.89 4.61
C PHE A 106 -13.56 20.10 3.73
N THR A 107 -12.50 20.76 3.22
CA THR A 107 -12.58 21.89 2.32
C THR A 107 -13.47 21.40 1.21
N ALA A 108 -14.62 22.06 1.07
CA ALA A 108 -15.78 21.70 0.26
C ALA A 108 -15.41 20.72 -0.85
N ARG A 109 -16.11 19.58 -0.96
CA ARG A 109 -15.86 18.51 -1.95
C ARG A 109 -15.55 19.10 -3.33
N THR A 110 -14.27 19.34 -3.61
CA THR A 110 -13.80 19.98 -4.84
C THR A 110 -13.47 18.89 -5.84
N LEU A 111 -13.56 19.23 -7.13
CA LEU A 111 -13.13 18.33 -8.20
C LEU A 111 -11.64 17.99 -8.05
N GLY A 112 -10.81 18.98 -7.68
CA GLY A 112 -9.37 18.77 -7.44
C GLY A 112 -9.07 17.87 -6.25
N GLY A 113 -9.85 17.96 -5.17
CA GLY A 113 -9.75 17.04 -4.05
C GLY A 113 -10.10 15.61 -4.46
N TRP A 114 -11.21 15.44 -5.19
CA TRP A 114 -11.63 14.11 -5.67
C TRP A 114 -10.56 13.47 -6.58
N GLY A 115 -10.03 14.23 -7.53
CA GLY A 115 -8.95 13.76 -8.41
C GLY A 115 -7.68 13.36 -7.66
N ALA A 116 -7.28 14.13 -6.63
CA ALA A 116 -6.13 13.79 -5.80
C ALA A 116 -6.33 12.48 -5.03
N TRP A 117 -7.52 12.28 -4.45
CA TRP A 117 -7.84 11.05 -3.74
C TRP A 117 -7.83 9.82 -4.66
N LEU A 118 -8.49 9.91 -5.81
CA LEU A 118 -8.46 8.85 -6.82
C LEU A 118 -7.04 8.53 -7.27
N GLY A 119 -6.26 9.56 -7.59
CA GLY A 119 -4.86 9.40 -8.01
C GLY A 119 -4.02 8.68 -6.96
N VAL A 120 -4.17 9.04 -5.68
CA VAL A 120 -3.45 8.38 -4.58
C VAL A 120 -3.89 6.92 -4.41
N GLY A 121 -5.20 6.65 -4.39
CA GLY A 121 -5.72 5.29 -4.25
C GLY A 121 -5.24 4.38 -5.38
N THR A 122 -5.36 4.84 -6.62
CA THR A 122 -4.88 4.11 -7.80
C THR A 122 -3.37 3.91 -7.76
N ALA A 123 -2.57 4.95 -7.48
CA ALA A 123 -1.11 4.82 -7.42
C ALA A 123 -0.66 3.87 -6.30
N ALA A 124 -1.28 3.93 -5.13
CA ALA A 124 -0.98 3.02 -4.02
C ALA A 124 -1.34 1.57 -4.36
N SER A 125 -2.50 1.34 -4.98
CA SER A 125 -2.89 -0.01 -5.41
C SER A 125 -2.00 -0.55 -6.53
N LEU A 126 -1.60 0.28 -7.49
CA LEU A 126 -0.65 -0.13 -8.53
C LEU A 126 0.76 -0.37 -7.98
N SER A 127 1.14 0.28 -6.88
CA SER A 127 2.42 0.02 -6.22
C SER A 127 2.49 -1.40 -5.66
N HIS A 128 1.36 -1.98 -5.22
CA HIS A 128 1.25 -3.40 -4.84
C HIS A 128 1.74 -4.30 -5.98
N VAL A 129 1.10 -4.14 -7.14
CA VAL A 129 1.37 -4.95 -8.33
C VAL A 129 2.83 -4.80 -8.75
N ALA A 130 3.34 -3.56 -8.77
CA ALA A 130 4.73 -3.30 -9.09
C ALA A 130 5.68 -4.00 -8.10
N THR A 131 5.40 -3.94 -6.80
CA THR A 131 6.26 -4.60 -5.81
C THR A 131 6.17 -6.12 -5.85
N ASP A 132 5.02 -6.72 -6.13
CA ASP A 132 4.93 -8.19 -6.20
C ASP A 132 5.60 -8.77 -7.45
N MET A 133 5.88 -7.94 -8.47
CA MET A 133 6.82 -8.33 -9.53
C MET A 133 8.26 -8.43 -9.02
N LEU A 134 8.65 -7.56 -8.08
CA LEU A 134 10.02 -7.48 -7.55
C LEU A 134 10.27 -8.47 -6.41
N PHE A 135 9.24 -8.73 -5.62
CA PHE A 135 9.26 -9.63 -4.46
C PHE A 135 8.59 -10.95 -4.82
N SER A 136 9.39 -11.91 -5.29
CA SER A 136 8.90 -13.21 -5.73
C SER A 136 9.84 -14.33 -5.29
N GLY A 137 9.28 -15.53 -5.18
CA GLY A 137 10.02 -16.75 -4.86
C GLY A 137 10.59 -16.79 -3.44
N HIS A 138 11.11 -17.95 -3.07
CA HIS A 138 11.86 -18.22 -1.84
C HIS A 138 12.73 -19.46 -2.05
N ALA A 139 13.60 -19.82 -1.10
CA ALA A 139 14.42 -21.04 -1.20
C ALA A 139 13.61 -22.32 -1.46
N THR A 140 12.33 -22.33 -1.08
CA THR A 140 11.39 -23.46 -1.25
C THR A 140 10.19 -23.15 -2.15
N LEU A 141 10.09 -21.92 -2.69
CA LEU A 141 8.98 -21.48 -3.52
C LEU A 141 9.52 -20.93 -4.84
N SER A 142 9.09 -21.50 -5.96
CA SER A 142 9.43 -20.94 -7.27
C SER A 142 8.90 -19.53 -7.41
N ASP A 143 9.60 -18.69 -8.17
CA ASP A 143 9.08 -17.39 -8.60
C ASP A 143 7.69 -17.55 -9.23
N TRP A 144 6.79 -16.63 -8.91
CA TRP A 144 5.46 -16.59 -9.49
C TRP A 144 5.30 -15.37 -10.37
N GLY A 145 5.00 -15.62 -11.64
CA GLY A 145 4.64 -14.58 -12.58
C GLY A 145 3.20 -14.11 -12.36
N ILE A 146 3.00 -12.80 -12.50
CA ILE A 146 1.68 -12.16 -12.42
C ILE A 146 1.16 -11.79 -13.80
N ARG A 147 -0.15 -11.93 -14.03
CA ARG A 147 -0.78 -11.71 -15.34
C ARG A 147 -1.43 -10.31 -15.40
N LEU A 148 -0.60 -9.28 -15.57
CA LEU A 148 -1.01 -7.87 -15.51
C LEU A 148 -2.18 -7.50 -16.45
N LEU A 149 -2.34 -8.17 -17.59
CA LEU A 149 -3.31 -7.84 -18.66
C LEU A 149 -4.39 -8.92 -18.87
N TRP A 150 -4.56 -9.84 -17.92
CA TRP A 150 -5.65 -10.83 -18.00
C TRP A 150 -7.04 -10.13 -18.05
N PRO A 151 -8.05 -10.63 -18.79
CA PRO A 151 -8.09 -11.84 -19.61
C PRO A 151 -7.59 -11.64 -21.05
N PHE A 152 -7.05 -10.48 -21.40
CA PHE A 152 -6.59 -10.19 -22.77
C PHE A 152 -5.23 -10.82 -23.09
N SER A 153 -4.43 -11.12 -22.07
CA SER A 153 -3.14 -11.80 -22.22
C SER A 153 -2.88 -12.76 -21.06
N GLU A 154 -2.40 -13.96 -21.39
CA GLU A 154 -1.92 -14.95 -20.42
C GLU A 154 -0.41 -14.79 -20.11
N ARG A 155 0.24 -13.75 -20.66
CA ARG A 155 1.66 -13.49 -20.40
C ARG A 155 1.84 -13.18 -18.91
N ALA A 156 2.72 -13.96 -18.27
CA ALA A 156 3.13 -13.73 -16.90
C ALA A 156 4.40 -12.88 -16.86
N TRP A 157 4.49 -11.97 -15.90
CA TRP A 157 5.65 -11.13 -15.66
C TRP A 157 6.16 -11.31 -14.23
N VAL A 158 7.48 -11.41 -14.08
CA VAL A 158 8.18 -11.43 -12.80
C VAL A 158 9.57 -10.85 -12.99
N TYR A 159 10.10 -10.17 -11.99
CA TYR A 159 11.46 -9.67 -11.96
C TYR A 159 12.02 -9.87 -10.54
N PRO A 160 12.36 -11.12 -10.18
CA PRO A 160 12.61 -11.50 -8.80
C PRO A 160 13.92 -10.87 -8.31
N MET A 161 13.82 -9.72 -7.64
CA MET A 161 14.97 -8.99 -7.07
C MET A 161 15.17 -9.31 -5.59
N VAL A 162 14.08 -9.61 -4.89
CA VAL A 162 14.07 -9.92 -3.46
C VAL A 162 13.17 -11.12 -3.23
N SER A 163 13.64 -12.07 -2.42
CA SER A 163 12.79 -13.21 -2.04
C SER A 163 11.56 -12.71 -1.27
N TRP A 164 10.43 -13.32 -1.55
CA TRP A 164 9.25 -13.12 -0.74
C TRP A 164 9.49 -13.55 0.71
N GLY A 165 8.94 -12.76 1.64
CA GLY A 165 9.14 -12.96 3.08
C GLY A 165 10.50 -12.49 3.62
N ASP A 166 11.32 -11.81 2.81
CA ASP A 166 12.55 -11.19 3.29
C ASP A 166 12.24 -10.15 4.40
N PRO A 167 12.71 -10.35 5.64
CA PRO A 167 12.31 -9.52 6.78
C PRO A 167 12.89 -8.10 6.74
N ALA A 168 13.89 -7.82 5.89
CA ALA A 168 14.58 -6.54 5.89
C ALA A 168 13.64 -5.36 5.57
N VAL A 169 12.70 -5.55 4.63
CA VAL A 169 11.76 -4.50 4.23
C VAL A 169 10.75 -4.22 5.34
N SER A 170 10.24 -5.28 5.98
CA SER A 170 9.44 -5.16 7.20
C SER A 170 10.17 -4.39 8.30
N ILE A 171 11.46 -4.68 8.54
CA ILE A 171 12.28 -3.97 9.53
C ILE A 171 12.44 -2.49 9.17
N LEU A 172 12.73 -2.18 7.89
CA LEU A 172 12.87 -0.79 7.41
C LEU A 172 11.57 0.00 7.61
N PHE A 173 10.42 -0.57 7.25
CA PHE A 173 9.13 0.08 7.46
C PHE A 173 8.78 0.24 8.94
N ALA A 174 9.05 -0.77 9.77
CA ALA A 174 8.82 -0.68 11.21
C ALA A 174 9.69 0.40 11.86
N ALA A 175 10.98 0.46 11.51
CA ALA A 175 11.89 1.49 11.97
C ALA A 175 11.44 2.90 11.52
N GLY A 176 11.04 3.04 10.25
CA GLY A 176 10.49 4.28 9.70
C GLY A 176 9.22 4.73 10.43
N MET A 177 8.30 3.80 10.72
CA MET A 177 7.08 4.04 11.48
C MET A 177 7.38 4.54 12.90
N LEU A 178 8.28 3.85 13.62
CA LEU A 178 8.69 4.25 14.97
C LEU A 178 9.37 5.63 14.96
N ALA A 179 10.23 5.90 13.98
CA ALA A 179 10.88 7.20 13.82
C ALA A 179 9.86 8.31 13.51
N MET A 180 8.83 8.04 12.71
CA MET A 180 7.72 8.96 12.44
C MET A 180 6.91 9.25 13.70
N ALA A 181 6.66 8.24 14.54
CA ALA A 181 5.96 8.39 15.81
C ALA A 181 6.79 9.19 16.84
N TRP A 182 8.11 8.99 16.88
CA TRP A 182 9.00 9.69 17.82
C TRP A 182 9.27 11.15 17.39
N ARG A 183 9.34 11.42 16.08
CA ARG A 183 9.64 12.76 15.54
C ARG A 183 8.52 13.25 14.62
N PRO A 184 7.32 13.55 15.16
CA PRO A 184 6.16 13.95 14.34
C PRO A 184 6.44 15.21 13.51
N GLU A 185 7.32 16.10 13.96
CA GLU A 185 7.74 17.30 13.22
C GLU A 185 8.57 16.99 11.96
N ARG A 186 9.10 15.77 11.84
CA ARG A 186 9.92 15.30 10.70
C ARG A 186 9.23 14.21 9.88
N VAL A 187 7.95 13.94 10.12
CA VAL A 187 7.22 12.79 9.56
C VAL A 187 7.38 12.62 8.05
N GLN A 188 7.24 13.71 7.27
CA GLN A 188 7.41 13.68 5.81
C GLN A 188 8.83 13.29 5.39
N ARG A 189 9.84 13.86 6.05
CA ARG A 189 11.25 13.57 5.76
C ARG A 189 11.59 12.13 6.13
N THR A 190 11.14 11.67 7.29
CA THR A 190 11.33 10.29 7.74
C THR A 190 10.69 9.30 6.77
N ALA A 191 9.48 9.57 6.29
CA ALA A 191 8.81 8.75 5.28
C ALA A 191 9.61 8.70 3.96
N ALA A 192 10.08 9.84 3.47
CA ALA A 192 10.88 9.91 2.25
C ALA A 192 12.20 9.13 2.36
N VAL A 193 12.90 9.27 3.49
CA VAL A 193 14.14 8.51 3.77
C VAL A 193 13.84 7.01 3.87
N THR A 194 12.73 6.62 4.50
CA THR A 194 12.32 5.22 4.62
C THR A 194 12.07 4.60 3.24
N LEU A 195 11.34 5.28 2.36
CA LEU A 195 11.12 4.80 0.99
C LEU A 195 12.43 4.72 0.19
N ALA A 196 13.29 5.74 0.30
CA ALA A 196 14.58 5.72 -0.37
C ALA A 196 15.44 4.53 0.10
N ALA A 197 15.41 4.21 1.39
CA ALA A 197 16.11 3.05 1.94
C ALA A 197 15.53 1.72 1.43
N VAL A 198 14.20 1.58 1.36
CA VAL A 198 13.54 0.37 0.79
C VAL A 198 13.89 0.22 -0.69
N ILE A 199 13.83 1.30 -1.47
CA ILE A 199 14.19 1.29 -2.89
C ILE A 199 15.66 0.88 -3.06
N ALA A 200 16.57 1.52 -2.32
CA ALA A 200 17.99 1.18 -2.35
C ALA A 200 18.24 -0.29 -1.96
N TYR A 201 17.55 -0.79 -0.93
CA TYR A 201 17.62 -2.18 -0.51
C TYR A 201 17.24 -3.14 -1.65
N VAL A 202 16.09 -2.91 -2.29
CA VAL A 202 15.61 -3.74 -3.41
C VAL A 202 16.64 -3.76 -4.56
N PHE A 203 17.18 -2.60 -4.93
CA PHE A 203 18.20 -2.53 -5.99
C PHE A 203 19.51 -3.22 -5.62
N ILE A 204 20.00 -3.04 -4.40
CA ILE A 204 21.23 -3.69 -3.93
C ILE A 204 21.05 -5.21 -3.92
N ARG A 205 19.90 -5.71 -3.44
CA ARG A 205 19.61 -7.15 -3.41
C ARG A 205 19.48 -7.74 -4.79
N GLY A 206 18.76 -7.09 -5.71
CA GLY A 206 18.60 -7.58 -7.08
C GLY A 206 19.89 -7.56 -7.91
N TRP A 207 20.94 -6.85 -7.48
CA TRP A 207 22.25 -6.86 -8.12
C TRP A 207 23.23 -7.86 -7.53
N ALA A 208 23.00 -8.30 -6.28
CA ALA A 208 23.88 -9.26 -5.63
C ALA A 208 23.65 -10.65 -6.26
N PRO A 209 24.70 -11.37 -6.70
CA PRO A 209 24.55 -12.72 -7.21
C PRO A 209 23.97 -13.62 -6.10
N HIS A 210 22.88 -14.33 -6.45
CA HIS A 210 22.23 -15.34 -5.61
C HIS A 210 23.06 -16.63 -5.52
#